data_AF-A0ABD3VNM6-F1
#
_entry.id   AF-A0ABD3VNM6-F1
#
_cell.length_a   1.000
_cell.length_b   1.000
_cell.length_c   1.000
_cell.angle_alpha   90.00
_cell.angle_beta   90.00
_cell.angle_gamma   90.00
#
_symmetry.space_group_name_H-M   'P 1'
#
loop_
_entity.id
_entity.type
_entity.pdbx_description
1 polymer ?
#
loop_
_entity_poly.entity_id
_entity_poly.type
_entity_poly.pdbx_seq_one_letter_code
_entity_poly.pdbx_strand_id
1 'polypeptide(L)'
;MKVFLYICADSENVIEDALGNLDTNFNKELEIDSVTDDFIKQLPDDKVSEIERIGRKHQVQIKVEKRIGRVRIEGLHADVGRVKTEVLNLMSGIEKMENKKKQEAMLSQLVQWYYIEITEDREELVCYSEHINATIEEAYQRKEKILKLPADVPIIIDFDTFEEYPITDPSNKVKVIRKDKIKDSVSEIPPQWAPMDKDNLRLIVLKSTSKEYIDVASLFMATVKKENPTASVPISKIERIQNRTLYAQYQNKKKLIDEMNPGQINEMDLWHGTAGYAVDSINVHGFNRSFCGKNATKHGDGVYFAKKSYYSARDMFSPPDTAGNKKMYLTKVLTGKYALGTQGMRVPPPLVPGRPELHDSVVDDIKTPFIFVIFHDTQAYPDYLITFKWN
;
A
#
# COMPACT_ATOMS: atom_id res chain seq x y z
N MET A 1 -11.82 -40.47 7.70
CA MET A 1 -12.68 -41.54 8.27
C MET A 1 -13.83 -41.74 7.30
N LYS A 2 -14.00 -42.93 6.73
CA LYS A 2 -15.22 -43.25 5.95
C LYS A 2 -16.22 -43.83 6.94
N VAL A 3 -17.36 -43.19 7.11
CA VAL A 3 -18.47 -43.72 7.90
C VAL A 3 -19.36 -44.48 6.92
N PHE A 4 -19.57 -45.77 7.18
CA PHE A 4 -20.51 -46.58 6.42
C PHE A 4 -21.81 -46.65 7.21
N LEU A 5 -22.87 -46.11 6.63
CA LEU A 5 -24.22 -46.24 7.15
C LEU A 5 -24.93 -47.33 6.35
N TYR A 6 -25.33 -48.40 7.01
CA TYR A 6 -26.14 -49.47 6.42
C TYR A 6 -27.60 -49.25 6.83
N ILE A 7 -28.47 -49.03 5.85
CA ILE A 7 -29.92 -48.88 6.05
C ILE A 7 -30.59 -50.16 5.56
N CYS A 8 -31.36 -50.82 6.42
CA CYS A 8 -32.10 -52.04 6.10
C CYS A 8 -33.59 -51.82 6.36
N ALA A 9 -34.42 -52.16 5.39
CA ALA A 9 -35.88 -52.12 5.51
C ALA A 9 -36.53 -53.30 4.79
N ASP A 10 -37.83 -53.48 5.02
CA ASP A 10 -38.67 -54.53 4.47
C ASP A 10 -39.14 -54.26 3.02
N SER A 11 -38.97 -53.04 2.51
CA SER A 11 -39.23 -52.68 1.12
C SER A 11 -38.32 -51.57 0.61
N GLU A 12 -38.14 -51.51 -0.71
CA GLU A 12 -37.28 -50.52 -1.38
C GLU A 12 -37.77 -49.08 -1.17
N ASN A 13 -39.09 -48.85 -1.21
CA ASN A 13 -39.70 -47.54 -0.95
C ASN A 13 -39.33 -46.98 0.44
N VAL A 14 -39.25 -47.84 1.46
CA VAL A 14 -38.88 -47.41 2.83
C VAL A 14 -37.39 -47.05 2.90
N ILE A 15 -36.53 -47.71 2.11
CA ILE A 15 -35.12 -47.35 1.99
C ILE A 15 -34.98 -45.98 1.31
N GLU A 16 -35.71 -45.74 0.22
CA GLU A 16 -35.70 -44.46 -0.49
C GLU A 16 -36.20 -43.31 0.40
N ASP A 17 -37.30 -43.50 1.13
CA ASP A 17 -37.83 -42.52 2.09
C ASP A 17 -36.85 -42.25 3.24
N ALA A 18 -36.19 -43.28 3.76
CA ALA A 18 -35.19 -43.14 4.82
C ALA A 18 -33.97 -42.36 4.33
N LEU A 19 -33.47 -42.65 3.13
CA LEU A 19 -32.37 -41.92 2.50
C LEU A 19 -32.74 -40.45 2.25
N GLY A 20 -33.93 -40.20 1.69
CA GLY A 20 -34.41 -38.84 1.43
C GLY A 20 -34.57 -37.99 2.71
N ASN A 21 -35.05 -38.61 3.80
CA ASN A 21 -35.13 -37.94 5.10
C ASN A 21 -33.75 -37.68 5.71
N LEU A 22 -32.81 -38.61 5.54
CA LEU A 22 -31.45 -38.46 6.06
C LEU A 22 -30.71 -37.33 5.32
N ASP A 23 -30.82 -37.27 4.00
CA ASP A 23 -30.29 -36.18 3.19
C ASP A 23 -30.95 -34.84 3.57
N THR A 24 -32.28 -34.82 3.74
CA THR A 24 -33.00 -33.60 4.11
C THR A 24 -32.57 -33.08 5.47
N ASN A 25 -32.42 -33.95 6.47
CA ASN A 25 -32.02 -33.54 7.81
C ASN A 25 -30.54 -33.20 7.88
N PHE A 26 -29.68 -33.93 7.18
CA PHE A 26 -28.26 -33.60 7.08
C PHE A 26 -28.05 -32.23 6.43
N ASN A 27 -28.73 -31.95 5.31
CA ASN A 27 -28.63 -30.66 4.62
C ASN A 27 -29.23 -29.49 5.42
N LYS A 28 -30.16 -29.74 6.36
CA LYS A 28 -30.68 -28.70 7.27
C LYS A 28 -29.67 -28.27 8.34
N GLU A 29 -28.78 -29.18 8.75
CA GLU A 29 -27.75 -28.93 9.77
C GLU A 29 -26.44 -28.37 9.17
N LEU A 30 -26.31 -28.39 7.83
CA LEU A 30 -25.19 -27.79 7.12
C LEU A 30 -25.40 -26.29 6.94
N GLU A 31 -24.39 -25.52 7.33
CA GLU A 31 -24.28 -24.10 7.05
C GLU A 31 -23.22 -23.87 5.96
N ILE A 32 -23.51 -22.92 5.09
CA ILE A 32 -22.55 -22.40 4.12
C ILE A 32 -22.32 -20.92 4.46
N ASP A 33 -21.07 -20.58 4.74
CA ASP A 33 -20.63 -19.21 4.91
C ASP A 33 -19.45 -18.91 3.97
N SER A 34 -19.09 -17.64 3.86
CA SER A 34 -17.96 -17.21 3.08
C SER A 34 -17.22 -16.03 3.67
N VAL A 35 -15.93 -15.98 3.35
CA VAL A 35 -15.07 -14.81 3.53
C VAL A 35 -14.77 -14.25 2.15
N THR A 36 -15.04 -12.98 1.93
CA THR A 36 -14.76 -12.29 0.67
C THR A 36 -13.77 -11.17 0.90
N ASP A 37 -12.66 -11.21 0.15
CA ASP A 37 -11.59 -10.23 0.20
C ASP A 37 -10.79 -10.32 -1.12
N ASP A 38 -10.48 -9.17 -1.71
CA ASP A 38 -9.69 -9.13 -2.95
C ASP A 38 -8.26 -9.64 -2.77
N PHE A 39 -7.73 -9.61 -1.54
CA PHE A 39 -6.46 -10.21 -1.18
C PHE A 39 -6.42 -11.73 -1.46
N ILE A 40 -7.56 -12.43 -1.34
CA ILE A 40 -7.66 -13.88 -1.62
C ILE A 40 -7.26 -14.20 -3.06
N LYS A 41 -7.47 -13.28 -4.00
CA LYS A 41 -7.10 -13.45 -5.41
C LYS A 41 -5.58 -13.60 -5.60
N GLN A 42 -4.79 -13.06 -4.68
CA GLN A 42 -3.33 -12.96 -4.77
C GLN A 42 -2.62 -13.95 -3.83
N LEU A 43 -3.37 -14.70 -3.02
CA LEU A 43 -2.78 -15.62 -2.06
C LEU A 43 -1.84 -16.62 -2.75
N PRO A 44 -0.59 -16.75 -2.28
CA PRO A 44 0.30 -17.83 -2.67
C PRO A 44 -0.30 -19.21 -2.38
N ASP A 45 0.08 -20.23 -3.15
CA ASP A 45 -0.51 -21.56 -3.05
C ASP A 45 -0.18 -22.27 -1.73
N ASP A 46 0.94 -21.91 -1.07
CA ASP A 46 1.24 -22.36 0.30
C ASP A 46 0.23 -21.79 1.32
N LYS A 47 -0.21 -20.54 1.13
CA LYS A 47 -1.23 -19.91 1.99
C LYS A 47 -2.63 -20.45 1.73
N VAL A 48 -2.94 -20.79 0.48
CA VAL A 48 -4.16 -21.55 0.15
C VAL A 48 -4.15 -22.90 0.86
N SER A 49 -3.04 -23.62 0.79
CA SER A 49 -2.89 -24.92 1.47
C SER A 49 -3.02 -24.81 2.99
N GLU A 50 -2.55 -23.71 3.58
CA GLU A 50 -2.69 -23.39 4.99
C GLU A 50 -4.15 -23.14 5.39
N ILE A 51 -4.91 -22.40 4.58
CA ILE A 51 -6.36 -22.19 4.75
C ILE A 51 -7.10 -23.52 4.66
N GLU A 52 -6.83 -24.35 3.66
CA GLU A 52 -7.49 -25.65 3.50
C GLU A 52 -7.17 -26.61 4.67
N ARG A 53 -6.00 -26.48 5.28
CA ARG A 53 -5.61 -27.25 6.48
C ARG A 53 -6.50 -26.90 7.68
N ILE A 54 -6.96 -25.65 7.81
CA ILE A 54 -7.93 -25.26 8.84
C ILE A 54 -9.23 -26.07 8.65
N GLY A 55 -9.71 -26.20 7.41
CA GLY A 55 -10.89 -27.00 7.09
C GLY A 55 -10.72 -28.47 7.50
N ARG A 56 -9.60 -29.09 7.09
CA ARG A 56 -9.27 -30.47 7.47
C ARG A 56 -9.21 -30.69 8.99
N LYS A 57 -8.65 -29.73 9.73
CA LYS A 57 -8.52 -29.78 11.20
C LYS A 57 -9.88 -29.80 11.90
N HIS A 58 -10.86 -29.05 11.38
CA HIS A 58 -12.20 -28.95 11.96
C HIS A 58 -13.26 -29.80 11.24
N GLN A 59 -12.85 -30.67 10.30
CA GLN A 59 -13.76 -31.48 9.48
C GLN A 59 -14.79 -30.65 8.68
N VAL A 60 -14.39 -29.43 8.29
CA VAL A 60 -15.19 -28.49 7.49
C VAL A 60 -14.65 -28.46 6.07
N GLN A 61 -15.53 -28.46 5.08
CA GLN A 61 -15.14 -28.31 3.69
C GLN A 61 -14.82 -26.84 3.41
N ILE A 62 -13.59 -26.59 2.97
CA ILE A 62 -13.17 -25.27 2.51
C ILE A 62 -12.85 -25.34 1.02
N LYS A 63 -13.32 -24.34 0.28
CA LYS A 63 -12.97 -24.12 -1.12
C LYS A 63 -12.48 -22.70 -1.31
N VAL A 64 -11.21 -22.54 -1.70
CA VAL A 64 -10.63 -21.23 -2.00
C VAL A 64 -10.86 -20.90 -3.47
N GLU A 65 -11.71 -19.92 -3.74
CA GLU A 65 -12.12 -19.49 -5.07
C GLU A 65 -11.35 -18.20 -5.44
N LYS A 66 -10.04 -18.36 -5.71
CA LYS A 66 -9.12 -17.24 -6.00
C LYS A 66 -9.63 -16.30 -7.08
N ARG A 67 -10.36 -16.78 -8.09
CA ARG A 67 -10.85 -15.92 -9.20
C ARG A 67 -11.80 -14.81 -8.73
N ILE A 68 -12.62 -15.10 -7.72
CA ILE A 68 -13.64 -14.18 -7.22
C ILE A 68 -13.31 -13.62 -5.83
N GLY A 69 -12.13 -13.95 -5.29
CA GLY A 69 -11.68 -13.47 -3.99
C GLY A 69 -12.52 -14.01 -2.83
N ARG A 70 -12.89 -15.29 -2.87
CA ARG A 70 -13.78 -15.89 -1.88
C ARG A 70 -13.22 -17.18 -1.30
N VAL A 71 -13.31 -17.35 0.01
CA VAL A 71 -13.18 -18.64 0.68
C VAL A 71 -14.58 -19.09 1.07
N ARG A 72 -15.04 -20.19 0.48
CA ARG A 72 -16.33 -20.82 0.82
C ARG A 72 -16.09 -21.88 1.91
N ILE A 73 -16.93 -21.86 2.93
CA ILE A 73 -16.81 -22.70 4.13
C ILE A 73 -18.15 -23.42 4.31
N GLU A 74 -18.13 -24.75 4.36
CA GLU A 74 -19.33 -25.58 4.38
C GLU A 74 -19.16 -26.72 5.40
N GLY A 75 -20.10 -26.82 6.34
CA GLY A 75 -20.05 -27.79 7.45
C GLY A 75 -21.13 -27.53 8.50
N LEU A 76 -20.98 -28.09 9.70
CA LEU A 76 -21.91 -27.84 10.81
C LEU A 76 -21.77 -26.40 11.33
N HIS A 77 -22.88 -25.76 11.71
CA HIS A 77 -22.94 -24.35 12.11
C HIS A 77 -21.85 -23.92 13.13
N ALA A 78 -21.69 -24.69 14.21
CA ALA A 78 -20.71 -24.39 15.26
C ALA A 78 -19.25 -24.43 14.76
N ASP A 79 -18.96 -25.30 13.79
CA ASP A 79 -17.62 -25.46 13.22
C ASP A 79 -17.36 -24.42 12.11
N VAL A 80 -18.38 -24.07 11.31
CA VAL A 80 -18.30 -23.03 10.28
C VAL A 80 -17.92 -21.68 10.89
N GLY A 81 -18.59 -21.26 11.96
CA GLY A 81 -18.28 -19.99 12.64
C GLY A 81 -16.84 -19.96 13.21
N ARG A 82 -16.38 -21.07 13.80
CA ARG A 82 -15.01 -21.20 14.33
C ARG A 82 -13.98 -21.14 13.20
N VAL A 83 -14.19 -21.91 12.13
CA VAL A 83 -13.31 -21.95 10.96
C VAL A 83 -13.24 -20.59 10.30
N LYS A 84 -14.36 -19.90 10.11
CA LYS A 84 -14.41 -18.55 9.55
C LYS A 84 -13.54 -17.58 10.34
N THR A 85 -13.61 -17.62 11.66
CA THR A 85 -12.78 -16.79 12.54
C THR A 85 -11.28 -17.10 12.39
N GLU A 86 -10.91 -18.39 12.36
CA GLU A 86 -9.51 -18.81 12.18
C GLU A 86 -8.97 -18.39 10.79
N VAL A 87 -9.80 -18.51 9.74
CA VAL A 87 -9.46 -18.03 8.39
C VAL A 87 -9.26 -16.52 8.34
N LEU A 88 -10.16 -15.73 8.94
CA LEU A 88 -10.02 -14.26 9.01
C LEU A 88 -8.74 -13.84 9.75
N ASN A 89 -8.42 -14.50 10.86
CA ASN A 89 -7.20 -14.22 11.62
C ASN A 89 -5.94 -14.56 10.82
N LEU A 90 -5.92 -15.70 10.13
CA LEU A 90 -4.81 -16.07 9.24
C LEU A 90 -4.63 -15.04 8.12
N MET A 91 -5.73 -14.65 7.46
CA MET A 91 -5.70 -13.65 6.39
C MET A 91 -5.17 -12.30 6.87
N SER A 92 -5.65 -11.79 8.01
CA SER A 92 -5.13 -10.55 8.61
C SER A 92 -3.64 -10.66 8.95
N GLY A 93 -3.18 -11.83 9.41
CA GLY A 93 -1.77 -12.09 9.67
C GLY A 93 -0.90 -12.06 8.41
N ILE A 94 -1.37 -12.68 7.32
CA ILE A 94 -0.67 -12.67 6.03
C ILE A 94 -0.58 -11.23 5.48
N GLU A 95 -1.68 -10.50 5.47
CA GLU A 95 -1.73 -9.12 4.98
C GLU A 95 -0.77 -8.20 5.76
N LYS A 96 -0.77 -8.29 7.09
CA LYS A 96 0.17 -7.55 7.95
C LYS A 96 1.62 -7.90 7.62
N MET A 97 1.92 -9.18 7.38
CA MET A 97 3.27 -9.62 7.03
C MET A 97 3.72 -9.08 5.67
N GLU A 98 2.84 -9.10 4.66
CA GLU A 98 3.14 -8.52 3.35
C GLU A 98 3.36 -7.01 3.42
N ASN A 99 2.51 -6.30 4.16
CA ASN A 99 2.65 -4.87 4.36
C ASN A 99 3.96 -4.54 5.08
N LYS A 100 4.34 -5.34 6.08
CA LYS A 100 5.64 -5.21 6.76
C LYS A 100 6.82 -5.41 5.80
N LYS A 101 6.80 -6.46 4.97
CA LYS A 101 7.85 -6.69 3.95
C LYS A 101 7.98 -5.52 2.98
N LYS A 102 6.85 -4.95 2.53
CA LYS A 102 6.87 -3.76 1.66
C LYS A 102 7.51 -2.55 2.37
N GLN A 103 7.20 -2.35 3.65
CA GLN A 103 7.81 -1.29 4.46
C GLN A 103 9.32 -1.49 4.63
N GLU A 104 9.77 -2.72 4.91
CA GLU A 104 11.19 -3.08 5.05
C GLU A 104 11.96 -2.84 3.74
N ALA A 105 11.40 -3.25 2.60
CA ALA A 105 11.96 -3.00 1.27
C ALA A 105 12.01 -1.50 0.92
N MET A 106 10.99 -0.73 1.30
CA MET A 106 10.98 0.72 1.09
C MET A 106 12.03 1.43 1.95
N LEU A 107 12.23 0.97 3.18
CA LEU A 107 13.25 1.52 4.09
C LEU A 107 14.67 1.24 3.59
N SER A 108 14.93 0.06 3.03
CA SER A 108 16.25 -0.28 2.45
C SER A 108 16.64 0.62 1.27
N GLN A 109 15.67 1.26 0.61
CA GLN A 109 15.91 2.28 -0.42
C GLN A 109 16.35 3.63 0.17
N LEU A 110 16.02 3.91 1.43
CA LEU A 110 16.31 5.18 2.11
C LEU A 110 17.60 5.14 2.91
N VAL A 111 17.82 4.02 3.59
CA VAL A 111 18.97 3.79 4.46
C VAL A 111 19.35 2.33 4.36
N GLN A 112 20.65 2.11 4.20
CA GLN A 112 21.21 0.76 4.16
C GLN A 112 22.34 0.64 5.15
N TRP A 113 22.22 -0.36 6.00
CA TRP A 113 23.27 -0.85 6.87
C TRP A 113 24.09 -1.93 6.17
N TYR A 114 25.38 -1.96 6.49
CA TYR A 114 26.35 -2.92 5.97
C TYR A 114 27.24 -3.41 7.11
N TYR A 115 27.81 -4.60 6.94
CA TYR A 115 28.97 -5.05 7.70
C TYR A 115 30.17 -5.26 6.76
N ILE A 116 31.38 -5.20 7.32
CA ILE A 116 32.61 -5.44 6.57
C ILE A 116 33.00 -6.91 6.75
N GLU A 117 33.00 -7.67 5.66
CA GLU A 117 33.54 -9.03 5.64
C GLU A 117 34.98 -9.00 5.15
N ILE A 118 35.90 -9.55 5.94
CA ILE A 118 37.33 -9.64 5.57
C ILE A 118 37.56 -11.02 4.98
N THR A 119 37.78 -11.06 3.66
CA THR A 119 38.27 -12.26 2.97
C THR A 119 39.78 -12.18 2.80
N GLU A 120 40.45 -13.30 2.49
CA GLU A 120 41.91 -13.41 2.44
C GLU A 120 42.59 -12.34 1.56
N ASP A 121 41.89 -11.76 0.59
CA ASP A 121 42.44 -10.77 -0.34
C ASP A 121 41.73 -9.40 -0.37
N ARG A 122 40.55 -9.21 0.26
CA ARG A 122 39.76 -7.95 0.19
C ARG A 122 38.79 -7.75 1.37
N GLU A 123 38.59 -6.49 1.75
CA GLU A 123 37.44 -6.04 2.55
C GLU A 123 36.23 -5.87 1.62
N GLU A 124 35.16 -6.62 1.87
CA GLU A 124 33.90 -6.52 1.14
C GLU A 124 32.81 -5.88 2.01
N LEU A 125 32.04 -4.98 1.40
CA LEU A 125 30.94 -4.30 2.06
C LEU A 125 29.64 -5.07 1.79
N VAL A 126 29.19 -5.87 2.75
CA VAL A 126 28.00 -6.71 2.59
C VAL A 126 26.78 -6.02 3.18
N CYS A 127 25.69 -5.95 2.43
CA CYS A 127 24.44 -5.34 2.90
C CYS A 127 23.63 -6.33 3.75
N TYR A 128 23.03 -5.84 4.83
CA TYR A 128 22.01 -6.62 5.53
C TYR A 128 20.77 -6.77 4.66
N SER A 129 20.10 -7.92 4.79
CA SER A 129 18.78 -8.16 4.18
C SER A 129 17.77 -7.10 4.63
N GLU A 130 16.72 -6.87 3.84
CA GLU A 130 15.74 -5.79 4.08
C GLU A 130 15.14 -5.83 5.50
N HIS A 131 14.82 -7.03 5.98
CA HIS A 131 14.27 -7.24 7.32
C HIS A 131 15.27 -6.91 8.44
N ILE A 132 16.51 -7.37 8.31
CA ILE A 132 17.56 -7.10 9.30
C ILE A 132 17.94 -5.62 9.25
N ASN A 133 18.09 -5.05 8.06
CA ASN A 133 18.33 -3.62 7.86
C ASN A 133 17.28 -2.76 8.57
N ALA A 134 15.99 -3.10 8.43
CA ALA A 134 14.91 -2.38 9.09
C ALA A 134 14.97 -2.52 10.61
N THR A 135 15.29 -3.72 11.11
CA THR A 135 15.44 -3.99 12.55
C THR A 135 16.59 -3.18 13.16
N ILE A 136 17.73 -3.12 12.47
CA ILE A 136 18.90 -2.33 12.88
C ILE A 136 18.56 -0.85 12.90
N GLU A 137 17.95 -0.34 11.82
CA GLU A 137 17.57 1.07 11.73
C GLU A 137 16.57 1.46 12.83
N GLU A 138 15.56 0.64 13.11
CA GLU A 138 14.58 0.92 14.16
C GLU A 138 15.22 1.03 15.55
N ALA A 139 16.11 0.10 15.90
CA ALA A 139 16.83 0.11 17.18
C ALA A 139 17.78 1.32 17.29
N TYR A 140 18.49 1.64 16.21
CA TYR A 140 19.34 2.81 16.14
C TYR A 140 18.55 4.12 16.31
N GLN A 141 17.39 4.25 15.67
CA GLN A 141 16.52 5.43 15.80
C GLN A 141 15.95 5.58 17.22
N ARG A 142 15.70 4.46 17.92
CA ARG A 142 15.32 4.44 19.34
C ARG A 142 16.47 4.78 20.28
N LYS A 143 17.69 4.97 19.76
CA LYS A 143 18.92 5.22 20.54
C LYS A 143 19.24 4.08 21.50
N GLU A 144 18.93 2.86 21.09
CA GLU A 144 19.41 1.68 21.78
C GLU A 144 20.93 1.63 21.69
N LYS A 145 21.60 1.11 22.72
CA LYS A 145 23.06 0.94 22.70
C LYS A 145 23.46 -0.36 22.01
N ILE A 146 22.67 -1.40 22.24
CA ILE A 146 22.96 -2.77 21.83
C ILE A 146 21.69 -3.38 21.23
N LEU A 147 21.80 -3.96 20.04
CA LEU A 147 20.75 -4.78 19.42
C LEU A 147 21.20 -6.23 19.34
N LYS A 148 20.31 -7.17 19.69
CA LYS A 148 20.52 -8.61 19.51
C LYS A 148 19.66 -9.14 18.38
N LEU A 149 20.26 -9.66 17.32
CA LEU A 149 19.56 -10.19 16.16
C LEU A 149 19.22 -11.68 16.35
N PRO A 150 18.00 -12.13 16.01
CA PRO A 150 17.52 -13.48 16.29
C PRO A 150 17.87 -14.51 15.18
N ALA A 151 19.04 -14.43 14.55
CA ALA A 151 19.45 -15.36 13.48
C ALA A 151 20.06 -16.67 14.01
N ASP A 152 20.26 -17.67 13.12
CA ASP A 152 20.86 -18.99 13.41
C ASP A 152 22.22 -18.90 14.12
N VAL A 153 22.95 -17.80 13.90
CA VAL A 153 24.01 -17.32 14.79
C VAL A 153 23.53 -15.98 15.35
N PRO A 154 23.28 -15.87 16.66
CA PRO A 154 22.80 -14.62 17.22
C PRO A 154 23.96 -13.62 17.24
N ILE A 155 23.77 -12.51 16.54
CA ILE A 155 24.74 -11.42 16.40
C ILE A 155 24.31 -10.27 17.31
N ILE A 156 25.28 -9.61 17.93
CA ILE A 156 25.11 -8.36 18.65
C ILE A 156 25.63 -7.22 17.79
N ILE A 157 24.86 -6.15 17.68
CA ILE A 157 25.31 -4.87 17.12
C ILE A 157 25.45 -3.87 18.25
N ASP A 158 26.64 -3.29 18.37
CA ASP A 158 26.97 -2.21 19.29
C ASP A 158 26.97 -0.88 18.54
N PHE A 159 25.99 -0.03 18.87
CA PHE A 159 25.83 1.28 18.23
C PHE A 159 26.76 2.35 18.81
N ASP A 160 27.38 2.13 19.98
CA ASP A 160 28.39 3.03 20.54
C ASP A 160 29.72 2.84 19.78
N THR A 161 30.09 1.60 19.44
CA THR A 161 31.33 1.29 18.71
C THR A 161 31.16 1.12 17.20
N PHE A 162 29.92 1.00 16.70
CA PHE A 162 29.62 0.64 15.31
C PHE A 162 30.30 -0.67 14.88
N GLU A 163 30.15 -1.69 15.72
CA GLU A 163 30.67 -3.04 15.48
C GLU A 163 29.57 -4.08 15.65
N GLU A 164 29.67 -5.19 14.93
CA GLU A 164 28.92 -6.41 15.21
C GLU A 164 29.84 -7.56 15.63
N TYR A 165 29.32 -8.47 16.45
CA TYR A 165 30.03 -9.66 16.89
C TYR A 165 29.05 -10.79 17.26
N PRO A 166 29.42 -12.07 17.06
CA PRO A 166 28.62 -13.19 17.54
C PRO A 166 28.48 -13.18 19.07
N ILE A 167 27.31 -13.54 19.61
CA ILE A 167 27.12 -13.71 21.07
C ILE A 167 28.13 -14.71 21.64
N THR A 168 28.47 -15.75 20.88
CA THR A 168 29.36 -16.83 21.29
C THR A 168 30.83 -16.44 21.30
N ASP A 169 31.21 -15.40 20.56
CA ASP A 169 32.58 -14.92 20.47
C ASP A 169 32.62 -13.39 20.34
N PRO A 170 32.56 -12.66 21.48
CA PRO A 170 32.62 -11.20 21.49
C PRO A 170 33.96 -10.60 21.02
N SER A 171 34.99 -11.44 20.79
CA SER A 171 36.28 -10.99 20.28
C SER A 171 36.30 -10.88 18.75
N ASN A 172 35.44 -11.63 18.06
CA ASN A 172 35.29 -11.57 16.61
C ASN A 172 34.38 -10.40 16.20
N LYS A 173 34.99 -9.22 16.12
CA LYS A 173 34.31 -7.97 15.80
C LYS A 173 34.53 -7.56 14.36
N VAL A 174 33.44 -7.18 13.68
CA VAL A 174 33.51 -6.52 12.38
C VAL A 174 32.79 -5.19 12.42
N LYS A 175 33.19 -4.25 11.56
CA LYS A 175 32.59 -2.91 11.54
C LYS A 175 31.23 -2.94 10.86
N VAL A 176 30.30 -2.14 11.38
CA VAL A 176 29.02 -1.86 10.75
C VAL A 176 28.95 -0.41 10.26
N ILE A 177 28.36 -0.21 9.09
CA ILE A 177 28.28 1.09 8.43
C ILE A 177 26.82 1.39 8.09
N ARG A 178 26.33 2.53 8.55
CA ARG A 178 25.04 3.09 8.15
C ARG A 178 25.24 4.08 7.00
N LYS A 179 24.66 3.81 5.83
CA LYS A 179 24.62 4.77 4.71
C LYS A 179 23.21 5.33 4.53
N ASP A 180 23.08 6.64 4.67
CA ASP A 180 21.90 7.38 4.23
C ASP A 180 21.92 7.46 2.70
N LYS A 181 21.11 6.64 2.00
CA LYS A 181 20.95 6.74 0.54
C LYS A 181 20.29 8.06 0.11
N ILE A 182 19.78 8.83 1.07
CA ILE A 182 19.19 10.16 0.89
C ILE A 182 20.22 11.30 1.10
N LYS A 183 21.37 11.10 1.77
CA LYS A 183 22.25 12.23 2.11
C LYS A 183 22.87 12.93 0.89
N ASP A 184 23.03 12.22 -0.23
CA ASP A 184 23.46 12.81 -1.51
C ASP A 184 22.32 13.57 -2.23
N SER A 185 21.10 13.58 -1.66
CA SER A 185 19.92 14.32 -2.17
C SER A 185 19.48 15.50 -1.29
N VAL A 186 20.25 15.84 -0.24
CA VAL A 186 19.99 17.03 0.62
C VAL A 186 20.10 18.34 -0.18
N SER A 187 20.75 18.33 -1.34
CA SER A 187 20.86 19.49 -2.24
C SER A 187 19.56 19.90 -2.96
N GLU A 188 18.44 19.19 -2.78
CA GLU A 188 17.21 19.41 -3.58
C GLU A 188 15.92 19.66 -2.79
N ILE A 189 15.97 20.01 -1.50
CA ILE A 189 14.75 20.41 -0.78
C ILE A 189 14.20 21.70 -1.40
N PRO A 190 12.87 21.83 -1.64
CA PRO A 190 12.33 23.02 -2.27
C PRO A 190 12.62 24.29 -1.46
N PRO A 191 13.05 25.39 -2.09
CA PRO A 191 13.44 26.61 -1.40
C PRO A 191 12.30 27.26 -0.61
N GLN A 192 11.04 26.99 -0.98
CA GLN A 192 9.87 27.48 -0.28
C GLN A 192 9.59 26.76 1.05
N TRP A 193 10.26 25.63 1.32
CA TRP A 193 10.03 24.89 2.57
C TRP A 193 10.51 25.69 3.78
N ALA A 194 9.65 25.73 4.79
CA ALA A 194 10.01 26.24 6.10
C ALA A 194 11.05 25.30 6.75
N PRO A 195 11.91 25.80 7.66
CA PRO A 195 12.84 24.96 8.40
C PRO A 195 12.14 23.74 9.01
N MET A 196 12.74 22.57 8.84
CA MET A 196 12.19 21.27 9.26
C MET A 196 12.90 20.70 10.50
N ASP A 197 13.98 21.32 10.97
CA ASP A 197 14.81 20.84 12.08
C ASP A 197 15.11 19.33 11.96
N LYS A 198 14.75 18.53 12.97
CA LYS A 198 14.85 17.06 12.99
C LYS A 198 13.58 16.34 12.53
N ASP A 199 12.51 17.07 12.25
CA ASP A 199 11.23 16.47 11.88
C ASP A 199 11.29 15.92 10.45
N ASN A 200 10.59 14.81 10.22
CA ASN A 200 10.39 14.29 8.87
C ASN A 200 9.19 14.93 8.17
N LEU A 201 8.11 15.21 8.91
CA LEU A 201 6.85 15.73 8.40
C LEU A 201 6.45 17.02 9.13
N ARG A 202 6.13 18.08 8.37
CA ARG A 202 5.44 19.28 8.88
C ARG A 202 4.33 19.71 7.92
N LEU A 203 3.21 20.16 8.47
CA LEU A 203 2.10 20.79 7.74
C LEU A 203 2.14 22.29 8.00
N ILE A 204 2.45 23.09 6.98
CA ILE A 204 2.57 24.54 7.10
C ILE A 204 1.28 25.18 6.60
N VAL A 205 0.48 25.72 7.52
CA VAL A 205 -0.72 26.50 7.16
C VAL A 205 -0.28 27.77 6.44
N LEU A 206 -0.69 27.92 5.19
CA LEU A 206 -0.37 29.09 4.38
C LEU A 206 -1.23 30.29 4.79
N LYS A 207 -0.62 31.47 4.85
CA LYS A 207 -1.34 32.73 5.06
C LYS A 207 -2.17 33.05 3.82
N SER A 208 -3.44 33.41 3.99
CA SER A 208 -4.35 33.72 2.87
C SER A 208 -3.88 34.86 1.96
N THR A 209 -2.99 35.72 2.47
CA THR A 209 -2.38 36.84 1.75
C THR A 209 -1.07 36.48 1.05
N SER A 210 -0.52 35.28 1.24
CA SER A 210 0.72 34.88 0.58
C SER A 210 0.48 34.57 -0.89
N LYS A 211 1.49 34.84 -1.72
CA LYS A 211 1.44 34.49 -3.15
C LYS A 211 1.17 33.00 -3.35
N GLU A 212 1.85 32.15 -2.57
CA GLU A 212 1.68 30.69 -2.62
C GLU A 212 0.24 30.25 -2.35
N TYR A 213 -0.41 30.80 -1.32
CA TYR A 213 -1.83 30.52 -1.06
C TYR A 213 -2.70 30.95 -2.24
N ILE A 214 -2.50 32.17 -2.74
CA ILE A 214 -3.30 32.74 -3.82
C ILE A 214 -3.17 31.89 -5.10
N ASP A 215 -1.95 31.44 -5.42
CA ASP A 215 -1.69 30.61 -6.60
C ASP A 215 -2.41 29.25 -6.49
N VAL A 216 -2.26 28.53 -5.36
CA VAL A 216 -2.92 27.23 -5.13
C VAL A 216 -4.44 27.37 -5.09
N ALA A 217 -4.96 28.39 -4.39
CA ALA A 217 -6.39 28.68 -4.33
C ALA A 217 -6.96 29.00 -5.72
N SER A 218 -6.22 29.74 -6.55
CA SER A 218 -6.63 30.08 -7.91
C SER A 218 -6.69 28.84 -8.80
N LEU A 219 -5.68 27.96 -8.73
CA LEU A 219 -5.70 26.66 -9.43
C LEU A 219 -6.90 25.81 -9.02
N PHE A 220 -7.18 25.73 -7.72
CA PHE A 220 -8.35 25.01 -7.19
C PHE A 220 -9.67 25.62 -7.70
N MET A 221 -9.84 26.93 -7.61
CA MET A 221 -11.10 27.60 -7.97
C MET A 221 -11.34 27.68 -9.49
N ALA A 222 -10.29 27.64 -10.31
CA ALA A 222 -10.39 27.82 -11.76
C ALA A 222 -11.35 26.82 -12.42
N THR A 223 -11.30 25.55 -12.03
CA THR A 223 -12.17 24.52 -12.63
C THR A 223 -13.51 24.40 -11.91
N VAL A 224 -13.56 24.67 -10.61
CA VAL A 224 -14.79 24.70 -9.82
C VAL A 224 -15.75 25.77 -10.36
N LYS A 225 -15.29 27.00 -10.52
CA LYS A 225 -16.12 28.10 -11.04
C LYS A 225 -16.51 27.91 -12.52
N LYS A 226 -15.68 27.24 -13.30
CA LYS A 226 -15.99 26.97 -14.70
C LYS A 226 -17.15 25.97 -14.84
N GLU A 227 -17.17 24.93 -14.02
CA GLU A 227 -18.18 23.87 -14.09
C GLU A 227 -19.44 24.22 -13.30
N ASN A 228 -19.32 25.00 -12.21
CA ASN A 228 -20.46 25.53 -11.46
C ASN A 228 -20.21 26.98 -11.02
N PRO A 229 -20.56 27.97 -11.87
CA PRO A 229 -20.29 29.39 -11.61
C PRO A 229 -20.95 29.96 -10.34
N THR A 230 -22.03 29.34 -9.87
CA THR A 230 -22.79 29.78 -8.69
C THR A 230 -22.39 29.04 -7.41
N ALA A 231 -21.52 28.04 -7.48
CA ALA A 231 -21.09 27.27 -6.32
C ALA A 231 -20.34 28.15 -5.31
N SER A 232 -20.76 28.09 -4.04
CA SER A 232 -20.05 28.70 -2.94
C SER A 232 -19.10 27.68 -2.32
N VAL A 233 -17.81 27.83 -2.62
CA VAL A 233 -16.77 26.87 -2.21
C VAL A 233 -15.74 27.56 -1.31
N PRO A 234 -16.08 27.85 -0.04
CA PRO A 234 -15.16 28.52 0.87
C PRO A 234 -13.98 27.60 1.22
N ILE A 235 -12.76 28.10 1.00
CA ILE A 235 -11.53 27.46 1.44
C ILE A 235 -11.30 27.82 2.91
N SER A 236 -11.25 26.81 3.77
CA SER A 236 -10.99 26.98 5.20
C SER A 236 -9.51 27.14 5.49
N LYS A 237 -8.66 26.31 4.85
CA LYS A 237 -7.20 26.42 4.91
C LYS A 237 -6.53 25.68 3.76
N ILE A 238 -5.30 26.10 3.45
CA ILE A 238 -4.36 25.40 2.58
C ILE A 238 -3.11 25.13 3.40
N GLU A 239 -2.69 23.88 3.43
CA GLU A 239 -1.51 23.42 4.16
C GLU A 239 -0.48 22.90 3.16
N ARG A 240 0.72 23.49 3.15
CA ARG A 240 1.86 22.90 2.45
C ARG A 240 2.37 21.71 3.25
N ILE A 241 2.56 20.59 2.56
CA ILE A 241 3.08 19.38 3.16
C ILE A 241 4.58 19.36 2.92
N GLN A 242 5.34 19.18 4.00
CA GLN A 242 6.79 19.05 3.95
C GLN A 242 7.15 17.68 4.53
N ASN A 243 7.32 16.68 3.67
CA ASN A 243 7.74 15.34 4.07
C ASN A 243 9.06 14.98 3.39
N ARG A 244 10.17 14.98 4.16
CA ARG A 244 11.53 14.78 3.60
C ARG A 244 11.67 13.41 2.93
N THR A 245 11.19 12.36 3.58
CA THR A 245 11.24 10.99 3.04
C THR A 245 10.47 10.87 1.72
N LEU A 246 9.21 11.29 1.70
CA LEU A 246 8.38 11.18 0.49
C LEU A 246 8.93 12.04 -0.65
N TYR A 247 9.41 13.24 -0.33
CA TYR A 247 9.97 14.14 -1.34
C TYR A 247 11.27 13.58 -1.93
N ALA A 248 12.16 13.00 -1.11
CA ALA A 248 13.38 12.36 -1.60
C ALA A 248 13.08 11.15 -2.51
N GLN A 249 12.14 10.29 -2.11
CA GLN A 249 11.69 9.16 -2.92
C GLN A 249 11.10 9.61 -4.26
N TYR A 250 10.27 10.65 -4.21
CA TYR A 250 9.68 11.28 -5.39
C TYR A 250 10.76 11.83 -6.34
N GLN A 251 11.71 12.61 -5.83
CA GLN A 251 12.78 13.21 -6.64
C GLN A 251 13.68 12.15 -7.27
N ASN A 252 14.02 11.08 -6.54
CA ASN A 252 14.79 9.98 -7.10
C ASN A 252 14.01 9.27 -8.23
N LYS A 253 12.71 9.03 -8.03
CA LYS A 253 11.87 8.46 -9.10
C LYS A 253 11.74 9.42 -10.29
N LYS A 254 11.67 10.72 -10.04
CA LYS A 254 11.61 11.76 -11.07
C LYS A 254 12.85 11.75 -11.95
N LYS A 255 14.05 11.73 -11.36
CA LYS A 255 15.32 11.64 -12.09
C LYS A 255 15.35 10.43 -13.02
N LEU A 256 14.97 9.27 -12.52
CA LEU A 256 14.90 8.04 -13.33
C LEU A 256 13.94 8.17 -14.51
N ILE A 257 12.73 8.71 -14.30
CA ILE A 257 11.76 8.90 -15.39
C ILE A 257 12.24 9.95 -16.39
N ASP A 258 12.86 11.03 -15.93
CA ASP A 258 13.43 12.07 -16.79
C ASP A 258 14.56 11.53 -17.68
N GLU A 259 15.42 10.66 -17.15
CA GLU A 259 16.47 9.97 -17.91
C GLU A 259 15.90 8.97 -18.93
N MET A 260 14.85 8.22 -18.57
CA MET A 260 14.19 7.26 -19.48
C MET A 260 13.34 7.93 -20.57
N ASN A 261 12.84 9.14 -20.31
CA ASN A 261 11.94 9.89 -21.18
C ASN A 261 12.48 11.29 -21.49
N PRO A 262 13.65 11.40 -22.16
CA PRO A 262 14.26 12.68 -22.46
C PRO A 262 13.36 13.52 -23.37
N GLY A 263 13.22 14.80 -23.05
CA GLY A 263 12.44 15.76 -23.85
C GLY A 263 10.92 15.68 -23.68
N GLN A 264 10.42 14.93 -22.68
CA GLN A 264 8.99 14.85 -22.37
C GLN A 264 8.64 15.58 -21.07
N ILE A 265 7.38 15.98 -20.93
CA ILE A 265 6.83 16.48 -19.66
C ILE A 265 6.43 15.27 -18.83
N ASN A 266 7.27 14.90 -17.86
CA ASN A 266 7.08 13.71 -17.04
C ASN A 266 6.31 13.98 -15.74
N GLU A 267 6.17 15.23 -15.32
CA GLU A 267 5.49 15.66 -14.09
C GLU A 267 4.24 16.49 -14.42
N MET A 268 3.15 16.25 -13.68
CA MET A 268 1.95 17.08 -13.72
C MET A 268 1.44 17.35 -12.30
N ASP A 269 0.95 18.58 -12.06
CA ASP A 269 0.17 18.89 -10.86
C ASP A 269 -1.29 18.44 -11.07
N LEU A 270 -1.72 17.47 -10.26
CA LEU A 270 -3.05 16.85 -10.36
C LEU A 270 -3.78 16.82 -9.01
N TRP A 271 -5.08 16.54 -9.06
CA TRP A 271 -5.99 16.63 -7.91
C TRP A 271 -6.41 15.28 -7.39
N HIS A 272 -6.31 15.06 -6.07
CA HIS A 272 -6.77 13.84 -5.41
C HIS A 272 -7.72 14.17 -4.25
N GLY A 273 -9.00 13.85 -4.41
CA GLY A 273 -9.97 13.94 -3.32
C GLY A 273 -9.82 12.76 -2.37
N THR A 274 -9.94 12.99 -1.06
CA THR A 274 -9.92 11.90 -0.09
C THR A 274 -10.88 12.13 1.09
N ALA A 275 -11.15 11.07 1.84
CA ALA A 275 -11.88 11.14 3.10
C ALA A 275 -10.99 11.63 4.24
N GLY A 276 -11.58 12.33 5.21
CA GLY A 276 -10.85 12.89 6.35
C GLY A 276 -9.98 11.89 7.11
N TYR A 277 -10.47 10.65 7.30
CA TYR A 277 -9.74 9.60 8.02
C TYR A 277 -8.46 9.12 7.31
N ALA A 278 -8.30 9.37 6.01
CA ALA A 278 -7.14 8.92 5.24
C ALA A 278 -6.00 9.96 5.20
N VAL A 279 -6.28 11.20 5.62
CA VAL A 279 -5.33 12.34 5.53
C VAL A 279 -4.04 12.06 6.28
N ASP A 280 -4.13 11.58 7.53
CA ASP A 280 -2.94 11.34 8.35
C ASP A 280 -2.05 10.26 7.73
N SER A 281 -2.66 9.18 7.23
CA SER A 281 -1.92 8.13 6.53
C SER A 281 -1.25 8.64 5.26
N ILE A 282 -1.93 9.46 4.46
CA ILE A 282 -1.36 10.01 3.22
C ILE A 282 -0.23 10.99 3.52
N ASN A 283 -0.36 11.83 4.54
CA ASN A 283 0.68 12.79 4.91
C ASN A 283 1.96 12.08 5.39
N VAL A 284 1.82 10.98 6.14
CA VAL A 284 2.96 10.23 6.69
C VAL A 284 3.58 9.30 5.65
N HIS A 285 2.74 8.54 4.93
CA HIS A 285 3.17 7.40 4.11
C HIS A 285 3.02 7.62 2.60
N GLY A 286 2.45 8.74 2.17
CA GLY A 286 2.15 9.01 0.77
C GLY A 286 0.91 8.24 0.29
N PHE A 287 0.73 8.22 -1.03
CA PHE A 287 -0.36 7.48 -1.63
C PHE A 287 -0.01 5.99 -1.73
N ASN A 288 -0.93 5.13 -1.31
CA ASN A 288 -0.71 3.69 -1.34
C ASN A 288 -1.86 3.01 -2.08
N ARG A 289 -1.53 2.37 -3.20
CA ARG A 289 -2.50 1.72 -4.08
C ARG A 289 -3.29 0.60 -3.41
N SER A 290 -2.74 -0.06 -2.38
CA SER A 290 -3.46 -1.09 -1.63
C SER A 290 -4.66 -0.55 -0.84
N PHE A 291 -4.71 0.78 -0.60
CA PHE A 291 -5.85 1.45 0.01
C PHE A 291 -6.71 2.24 -0.99
N CYS A 292 -6.26 2.37 -2.24
CA CYS A 292 -6.97 3.09 -3.31
C CYS A 292 -7.75 2.09 -4.16
N GLY A 293 -9.09 2.19 -4.15
CA GLY A 293 -9.93 1.25 -4.91
C GLY A 293 -11.42 1.28 -4.57
N LYS A 294 -11.83 1.99 -3.51
CA LYS A 294 -13.25 2.03 -3.11
C LYS A 294 -14.17 2.68 -4.14
N ASN A 295 -13.67 3.58 -5.00
CA ASN A 295 -14.52 4.42 -5.86
C ASN A 295 -14.14 4.46 -7.36
N ALA A 296 -13.00 3.92 -7.78
CA ALA A 296 -12.60 3.89 -9.20
C ALA A 296 -11.50 2.83 -9.46
N THR A 297 -11.84 1.76 -10.17
CA THR A 297 -10.87 0.74 -10.68
C THR A 297 -10.98 0.54 -12.20
N LYS A 298 -11.75 1.41 -12.88
CA LYS A 298 -12.07 1.29 -14.31
C LYS A 298 -10.84 1.31 -15.22
N HIS A 299 -9.78 1.98 -14.80
CA HIS A 299 -8.56 2.18 -15.58
C HIS A 299 -7.34 1.47 -14.97
N GLY A 300 -7.56 0.60 -13.97
CA GLY A 300 -6.52 -0.14 -13.27
C GLY A 300 -6.59 -0.01 -11.75
N ASP A 301 -5.90 -0.91 -11.06
CA ASP A 301 -5.78 -1.03 -9.60
C ASP A 301 -4.59 -0.16 -9.12
N GLY A 302 -4.73 1.16 -9.29
CA GLY A 302 -3.71 2.15 -8.94
C GLY A 302 -4.27 3.36 -8.20
N VAL A 303 -3.45 4.39 -8.03
CA VAL A 303 -3.86 5.65 -7.40
C VAL A 303 -4.33 6.63 -8.48
N TYR A 304 -5.54 7.16 -8.31
CA TYR A 304 -6.22 8.00 -9.30
C TYR A 304 -6.01 9.49 -9.00
N PHE A 305 -5.73 10.24 -10.06
CA PHE A 305 -5.57 11.69 -10.03
C PHE A 305 -6.35 12.33 -11.16
N ALA A 306 -7.04 13.44 -10.88
CA ALA A 306 -7.80 14.17 -11.88
C ALA A 306 -7.07 15.44 -12.31
N LYS A 307 -7.15 15.77 -13.60
CA LYS A 307 -6.60 17.01 -14.16
C LYS A 307 -7.30 18.28 -13.65
N LYS A 308 -8.55 18.16 -13.20
CA LYS A 308 -9.35 19.31 -12.74
C LYS A 308 -9.92 19.08 -11.33
N SER A 309 -9.77 20.09 -10.47
CA SER A 309 -10.20 20.06 -9.06
C SER A 309 -11.69 19.77 -8.87
N TYR A 310 -12.58 20.30 -9.71
CA TYR A 310 -14.03 20.11 -9.55
C TYR A 310 -14.44 18.62 -9.53
N TYR A 311 -13.68 17.77 -10.24
CA TYR A 311 -13.96 16.34 -10.29
C TYR A 311 -13.60 15.68 -8.96
N SER A 312 -12.39 15.93 -8.46
CA SER A 312 -11.95 15.47 -7.14
C SER A 312 -12.76 16.08 -6.00
N ALA A 313 -13.45 17.20 -6.24
CA ALA A 313 -14.32 17.86 -5.27
C ALA A 313 -15.66 17.15 -5.05
N ARG A 314 -16.05 16.21 -5.93
CA ARG A 314 -17.30 15.46 -5.77
C ARG A 314 -17.27 14.63 -4.48
N ASP A 315 -18.43 14.49 -3.83
CA ASP A 315 -18.56 13.77 -2.55
C ASP A 315 -18.08 12.32 -2.61
N MET A 316 -18.18 11.68 -3.78
CA MET A 316 -17.64 10.34 -4.00
C MET A 316 -16.12 10.26 -3.77
N PHE A 317 -15.37 11.33 -4.02
CA PHE A 317 -13.90 11.33 -3.87
C PHE A 317 -13.44 12.09 -2.63
N SER A 318 -14.10 13.21 -2.31
CA SER A 318 -13.81 14.01 -1.11
C SER A 318 -15.03 14.13 -0.21
N PRO A 319 -15.51 13.03 0.42
CA PRO A 319 -16.73 13.07 1.22
C PRO A 319 -16.62 14.10 2.36
N PRO A 320 -17.66 14.91 2.59
CA PRO A 320 -17.65 15.89 3.67
C PRO A 320 -17.64 15.21 5.04
N ASP A 321 -16.93 15.79 6.01
CA ASP A 321 -17.02 15.42 7.42
C ASP A 321 -18.32 15.93 8.07
N THR A 322 -18.51 15.65 9.36
CA THR A 322 -19.70 16.08 10.12
C THR A 322 -19.87 17.60 10.19
N ALA A 323 -18.81 18.38 9.96
CA ALA A 323 -18.83 19.84 9.90
C ALA A 323 -18.91 20.37 8.45
N GLY A 324 -19.06 19.49 7.45
CA GLY A 324 -19.14 19.82 6.04
C GLY A 324 -17.77 20.08 5.38
N ASN A 325 -16.65 19.81 6.05
CA ASN A 325 -15.33 20.01 5.45
C ASN A 325 -14.96 18.83 4.56
N LYS A 326 -14.38 19.16 3.41
CA LYS A 326 -13.88 18.24 2.39
C LYS A 326 -12.37 18.38 2.30
N LYS A 327 -11.69 17.30 1.91
CA LYS A 327 -10.23 17.22 1.84
C LYS A 327 -9.79 16.86 0.43
N MET A 328 -8.85 17.64 -0.10
CA MET A 328 -8.28 17.41 -1.42
C MET A 328 -6.81 17.78 -1.46
N TYR A 329 -6.01 16.94 -2.10
CA TYR A 329 -4.61 17.23 -2.37
C TYR A 329 -4.44 17.85 -3.75
N LEU A 330 -3.55 18.85 -3.83
CA LEU A 330 -2.79 19.15 -5.04
C LEU A 330 -1.49 18.35 -4.96
N THR A 331 -1.21 17.55 -5.99
CA THR A 331 -0.17 16.51 -5.95
C THR A 331 0.72 16.62 -7.17
N LYS A 332 2.04 16.53 -6.96
CA LYS A 332 2.98 16.35 -8.05
C LYS A 332 3.00 14.89 -8.46
N VAL A 333 2.65 14.59 -9.70
CA VAL A 333 2.50 13.21 -10.18
C VAL A 333 3.42 12.99 -11.37
N LEU A 334 4.25 11.96 -11.29
CA LEU A 334 5.14 11.51 -12.36
C LEU A 334 4.36 10.67 -13.37
N THR A 335 3.63 11.34 -14.26
CA THR A 335 2.79 10.71 -15.28
C THR A 335 3.60 10.06 -16.40
N GLY A 336 4.79 10.60 -16.72
CA GLY A 336 5.67 10.08 -17.76
C GLY A 336 4.96 9.76 -19.08
N LYS A 337 5.41 8.70 -19.76
CA LYS A 337 4.71 8.10 -20.90
C LYS A 337 3.50 7.32 -20.39
N TYR A 338 2.33 7.59 -20.96
CA TYR A 338 1.09 6.94 -20.54
C TYR A 338 0.43 6.15 -21.67
N ALA A 339 -0.32 5.12 -21.28
CA ALA A 339 -1.16 4.31 -22.16
C ALA A 339 -2.62 4.35 -21.74
N LEU A 340 -3.53 3.78 -22.54
CA LEU A 340 -4.92 3.64 -22.15
C LEU A 340 -5.06 2.62 -21.01
N GLY A 341 -5.72 3.04 -19.92
CA GLY A 341 -5.97 2.19 -18.76
C GLY A 341 -7.23 1.34 -18.92
N THR A 342 -7.15 0.07 -18.52
CA THR A 342 -8.29 -0.85 -18.47
C THR A 342 -8.42 -1.49 -17.10
N GLN A 343 -9.63 -1.94 -16.79
CA GLN A 343 -9.96 -2.54 -15.50
C GLN A 343 -9.10 -3.79 -15.24
N GLY A 344 -8.60 -3.93 -14.01
CA GLY A 344 -7.78 -5.06 -13.57
C GLY A 344 -6.29 -4.97 -13.90
N MET A 345 -5.84 -3.91 -14.58
CA MET A 345 -4.40 -3.62 -14.69
C MET A 345 -3.80 -3.38 -13.31
N ARG A 346 -2.67 -4.01 -13.00
CA ARG A 346 -1.90 -3.77 -11.75
C ARG A 346 -0.55 -3.12 -11.99
N VAL A 347 -0.15 -3.06 -13.25
CA VAL A 347 1.01 -2.36 -13.77
C VAL A 347 0.60 -1.75 -15.12
N PRO A 348 1.24 -0.66 -15.57
CA PRO A 348 1.03 -0.14 -16.91
C PRO A 348 1.39 -1.18 -17.99
N PRO A 349 0.81 -1.09 -19.20
CA PRO A 349 1.18 -1.97 -20.30
C PRO A 349 2.61 -1.69 -20.77
N PRO A 350 3.26 -2.66 -21.45
CA PRO A 350 4.59 -2.46 -22.02
C PRO A 350 4.60 -1.37 -23.10
N LEU A 351 5.72 -0.63 -23.20
CA LEU A 351 5.95 0.37 -24.25
C LEU A 351 5.93 -0.27 -25.65
N VAL A 352 6.51 -1.47 -25.75
CA VAL A 352 6.55 -2.27 -26.97
C VAL A 352 6.10 -3.69 -26.60
N PRO A 353 5.13 -4.28 -27.32
CA PRO A 353 4.69 -5.64 -27.07
C PRO A 353 5.87 -6.63 -27.05
N GLY A 354 5.94 -7.44 -25.99
CA GLY A 354 7.00 -8.45 -25.82
C GLY A 354 8.31 -7.93 -25.20
N ARG A 355 8.38 -6.66 -24.80
CA ARG A 355 9.53 -6.11 -24.06
C ARG A 355 9.20 -5.78 -22.61
N PRO A 356 10.18 -5.79 -21.68
CA PRO A 356 9.93 -5.58 -20.26
C PRO A 356 9.67 -4.12 -19.87
N GLU A 357 10.01 -3.14 -20.72
CA GLU A 357 9.84 -1.73 -20.39
C GLU A 357 8.35 -1.34 -20.42
N LEU A 358 7.87 -0.76 -19.32
CA LEU A 358 6.48 -0.38 -19.14
C LEU A 358 6.28 1.12 -19.40
N HIS A 359 5.05 1.50 -19.71
CA HIS A 359 4.63 2.90 -19.54
C HIS A 359 4.75 3.30 -18.06
N ASP A 360 4.80 4.60 -17.79
CA ASP A 360 4.91 5.14 -16.44
C ASP A 360 3.55 5.24 -15.75
N SER A 361 2.49 5.50 -16.50
CA SER A 361 1.12 5.59 -15.99
C SER A 361 0.09 5.15 -17.03
N VAL A 362 -1.18 5.14 -16.65
CA VAL A 362 -2.29 4.96 -17.59
C VAL A 362 -3.34 6.07 -17.45
N VAL A 363 -4.09 6.29 -18.51
CA VAL A 363 -5.10 7.37 -18.61
C VAL A 363 -6.45 6.84 -19.05
N ASP A 364 -7.48 7.65 -18.84
CA ASP A 364 -8.85 7.37 -19.29
C ASP A 364 -9.04 7.56 -20.81
N ASP A 365 -8.34 8.54 -21.40
CA ASP A 365 -8.32 8.81 -22.84
C ASP A 365 -6.93 9.27 -23.28
N ILE A 366 -6.38 8.67 -24.34
CA ILE A 366 -5.02 8.98 -24.82
C ILE A 366 -4.93 10.38 -25.45
N LYS A 367 -5.98 10.84 -26.13
CA LYS A 367 -5.97 12.11 -26.87
C LYS A 367 -6.22 13.30 -25.95
N THR A 368 -7.06 13.14 -24.95
CA THR A 368 -7.45 14.18 -24.01
C THR A 368 -7.53 13.61 -22.60
N PRO A 369 -6.38 13.25 -22.01
CA PRO A 369 -6.35 12.61 -20.69
C PRO A 369 -6.89 13.55 -19.62
N PHE A 370 -7.79 13.01 -18.82
CA PHE A 370 -8.44 13.71 -17.72
C PHE A 370 -8.17 13.02 -16.38
N ILE A 371 -8.11 11.69 -16.36
CA ILE A 371 -7.71 10.86 -15.23
C ILE A 371 -6.37 10.22 -15.52
N PHE A 372 -5.48 10.26 -14.54
CA PHE A 372 -4.20 9.56 -14.55
C PHE A 372 -4.18 8.56 -13.41
N VAL A 373 -3.63 7.37 -13.68
CA VAL A 373 -3.49 6.29 -12.70
C VAL A 373 -2.03 5.85 -12.67
N ILE A 374 -1.42 5.93 -11.48
CA ILE A 374 -0.06 5.44 -11.21
C ILE A 374 -0.12 4.14 -10.42
N PHE A 375 0.91 3.31 -10.58
CA PHE A 375 0.99 1.99 -9.94
C PHE A 375 2.19 1.86 -8.99
N HIS A 376 3.01 2.90 -8.88
CA HIS A 376 4.12 2.96 -7.95
C HIS A 376 3.92 4.10 -6.94
N ASP A 377 4.02 3.77 -5.65
CA ASP A 377 3.64 4.65 -4.55
C ASP A 377 4.54 5.91 -4.47
N THR A 378 5.79 5.81 -4.94
CA THR A 378 6.73 6.95 -5.00
C THR A 378 6.55 7.87 -6.23
N GLN A 379 5.62 7.59 -7.15
CA GLN A 379 5.36 8.45 -8.31
C GLN A 379 4.53 9.69 -7.99
N ALA A 380 4.09 9.87 -6.75
CA ALA A 380 3.28 11.02 -6.35
C ALA A 380 3.76 11.63 -5.03
N TYR A 381 3.90 12.95 -5.01
CA TYR A 381 4.19 13.73 -3.81
C TYR A 381 3.00 14.64 -3.47
N PRO A 382 2.33 14.45 -2.31
CA PRO A 382 1.26 15.34 -1.88
C PRO A 382 1.87 16.69 -1.48
N ASP A 383 1.66 17.72 -2.30
CA ASP A 383 2.33 19.02 -2.15
C ASP A 383 1.53 19.96 -1.24
N TYR A 384 0.21 20.01 -1.44
CA TYR A 384 -0.71 20.80 -0.63
C TYR A 384 -1.96 20.00 -0.26
N LEU A 385 -2.44 20.19 0.97
CA LEU A 385 -3.76 19.77 1.42
C LEU A 385 -4.69 20.98 1.52
N ILE A 386 -5.81 20.92 0.82
CA ILE A 386 -6.86 21.95 0.87
C ILE A 386 -8.03 21.42 1.66
N THR A 387 -8.44 22.21 2.65
CA THR A 387 -9.69 22.00 3.39
C THR A 387 -10.71 23.03 2.94
N PHE A 388 -11.84 22.59 2.41
CA PHE A 388 -12.89 23.47 1.85
C PHE A 388 -14.28 22.94 2.19
N LYS A 389 -15.32 23.75 1.98
CA LYS A 389 -16.71 23.29 1.99
C LYS A 389 -17.34 23.48 0.63
N TRP A 390 -18.43 22.76 0.36
CA TRP A 390 -19.23 22.93 -0.85
C TRP A 390 -20.66 23.22 -0.43
N ASN A 391 -21.08 24.47 -0.56
CA ASN A 391 -22.38 24.98 -0.10
C ASN A 391 -23.34 25.23 -1.26
#